data_AF-A0A6N2LXM6-F1
#
_entry.id   AF-A0A6N2LXM6-F1
#
_cell.length_a   1.000
_cell.length_b   1.000
_cell.length_c   1.000
_cell.angle_alpha   90.00
_cell.angle_beta   90.00
_cell.angle_gamma   90.00
#
_symmetry.space_group_name_H-M   'P 1'
#
loop_
_entity.id
_entity.type
_entity.pdbx_description
1 polymer ?
#
loop_
_entity_poly.entity_id
_entity_poly.type
_entity_poly.pdbx_seq_one_letter_code
_entity_poly.pdbx_strand_id
1 'polypeptide(L)'
;MDAKPLLPPPSFLQSTRWPTVGKYKVDIASFEAVALPELQIKEDTDLFIIDEVGKMELFSSSFFPAVLKVLESNIPLFASIPIPKLGRDIPAG
;
A
#
# COMPACT_ATOMS: atom_id res chain seq x y z
N MET A 1 -20.13 -38.98 -19.46
CA MET A 1 -20.30 -38.77 -18.01
C MET A 1 -19.22 -37.79 -17.64
N ASP A 2 -19.46 -36.52 -17.92
CA ASP A 2 -18.42 -35.50 -17.95
C ASP A 2 -18.71 -34.53 -16.82
N ALA A 3 -17.89 -34.61 -15.77
CA ALA A 3 -17.98 -33.71 -14.64
C ALA A 3 -17.63 -32.29 -15.10
N LYS A 4 -18.61 -31.39 -15.03
CA LYS A 4 -18.44 -29.96 -15.27
C LYS A 4 -17.49 -29.40 -14.20
N PRO A 5 -16.40 -28.69 -14.56
CA PRO A 5 -15.49 -28.16 -13.57
C PRO A 5 -16.22 -27.11 -12.72
N LEU A 6 -16.15 -27.28 -11.40
CA LEU A 6 -16.64 -26.32 -10.43
C LEU A 6 -15.81 -25.05 -10.59
N LEU A 7 -16.47 -23.94 -10.91
CA LEU A 7 -15.84 -22.61 -10.91
C LEU A 7 -15.20 -22.39 -9.53
N PRO A 8 -13.98 -21.82 -9.45
CA PRO A 8 -13.39 -21.49 -8.16
C PRO A 8 -14.34 -20.55 -7.40
N PRO A 9 -14.45 -20.68 -6.07
CA PRO A 9 -15.31 -19.82 -5.29
C PRO A 9 -14.94 -18.36 -5.54
N PRO A 10 -15.92 -17.45 -5.64
CA PRO A 10 -15.62 -16.03 -5.76
C PRO A 10 -14.73 -15.63 -4.58
N SER A 11 -13.58 -15.01 -4.88
CA SER A 11 -12.59 -14.53 -3.91
C SER A 11 -13.12 -13.47 -2.92
N PHE A 12 -14.42 -13.16 -2.98
CA PHE A 12 -15.11 -12.14 -2.21
C PHE A 12 -15.44 -12.53 -0.76
N LEU A 13 -15.24 -13.80 -0.37
CA LEU A 13 -15.43 -14.25 1.02
C LEU A 13 -14.11 -14.47 1.77
N GLN A 14 -13.11 -13.63 1.53
CA GLN A 14 -12.22 -13.30 2.65
C GLN A 14 -12.99 -12.33 3.54
N SER A 15 -13.15 -12.67 4.82
CA SER A 15 -13.58 -11.70 5.83
C SER A 15 -12.50 -10.62 5.94
N THR A 16 -12.47 -9.69 4.99
CA THR A 16 -11.55 -8.55 5.00
C THR A 16 -12.03 -7.64 6.10
N ARG A 17 -11.62 -7.91 7.34
CA ARG A 17 -11.75 -6.92 8.41
C ARG A 17 -10.85 -5.76 7.99
N TRP A 18 -11.49 -4.65 7.58
CA TRP A 18 -10.76 -3.44 7.21
C TRP A 18 -9.79 -3.08 8.34
N PRO A 19 -8.51 -2.84 8.05
CA PRO A 19 -7.57 -2.39 9.07
C PRO A 19 -8.11 -1.13 9.74
N THR A 20 -7.79 -0.97 11.02
CA THR A 20 -8.32 0.14 11.82
C THR A 20 -7.18 0.89 12.47
N VAL A 21 -7.25 2.22 12.44
CA VAL A 21 -6.34 3.13 13.14
C VAL A 21 -7.19 4.06 14.02
N GLY A 22 -7.16 3.83 15.32
CA GLY A 22 -8.04 4.53 16.26
C GLY A 22 -9.50 4.28 15.92
N LYS A 23 -10.24 5.34 15.58
CA LYS A 23 -11.66 5.27 15.20
C LYS A 23 -11.89 5.11 13.69
N TYR A 24 -10.83 5.08 12.88
CA TYR A 24 -10.93 5.08 11.42
C TYR A 24 -10.66 3.70 10.85
N LYS A 25 -11.42 3.32 9.82
CA LYS A 25 -11.13 2.16 8.98
C LYS A 25 -10.32 2.60 7.76
N VAL A 26 -9.42 1.75 7.31
CA VAL A 26 -8.55 2.00 6.16
C VAL A 26 -9.13 1.29 4.94
N ASP A 27 -9.46 2.05 3.90
CA ASP A 27 -9.84 1.52 2.59
C ASP A 27 -8.58 1.32 1.75
N ILE A 28 -7.98 0.13 1.85
CA ILE A 28 -6.76 -0.21 1.10
C ILE A 28 -7.02 -0.13 -0.41
N ALA A 29 -8.15 -0.64 -0.89
CA ALA A 29 -8.41 -0.76 -2.33
C ALA A 29 -8.51 0.62 -2.99
N SER A 30 -9.24 1.55 -2.36
CA SER A 30 -9.35 2.93 -2.85
C SER A 30 -8.00 3.66 -2.81
N PHE A 31 -7.17 3.40 -1.79
CA PHE A 31 -5.82 3.95 -1.70
C PHE A 31 -4.90 3.40 -2.80
N GLU A 32 -4.85 2.08 -2.98
CA GLU A 32 -3.99 1.41 -3.96
C GLU A 32 -4.32 1.82 -5.41
N ALA A 33 -5.60 2.03 -5.71
CA ALA A 33 -6.06 2.47 -7.02
C ALA A 33 -5.46 3.83 -7.46
N VAL A 34 -5.03 4.65 -6.50
CA VAL A 34 -4.39 5.95 -6.77
C VAL A 34 -2.88 5.88 -6.53
N ALA A 35 -2.44 5.32 -5.39
CA ALA A 35 -1.04 5.37 -5.01
C ALA A 35 -0.13 4.50 -5.90
N LEU A 36 -0.56 3.30 -6.28
CA LEU A 36 0.32 2.36 -7.01
C LEU A 36 0.62 2.79 -8.45
N PRO A 37 -0.33 3.35 -9.22
CA PRO A 37 -0.05 3.92 -10.54
C PRO A 37 0.93 5.10 -10.49
N GLU A 38 0.84 5.95 -9.46
CA GLU A 38 1.70 7.13 -9.31
C GLU A 38 3.15 6.75 -8.93
N LEU A 39 3.36 5.60 -8.28
CA LEU A 39 4.68 5.08 -7.94
C LEU A 39 5.37 4.30 -9.09
N GLN A 40 4.76 4.22 -10.27
CA GLN A 40 5.42 3.62 -11.43
C GLN A 40 6.56 4.51 -11.91
N ILE A 41 7.76 3.94 -12.01
CA ILE A 41 8.94 4.63 -12.54
C ILE A 41 8.76 4.84 -14.04
N LYS A 42 8.78 6.12 -14.46
CA LYS A 42 8.71 6.53 -15.87
C LYS A 42 9.99 7.29 -16.20
N GLU A 43 10.41 7.24 -17.46
CA GLU A 43 11.65 7.87 -17.92
C GLU A 43 11.63 9.40 -17.81
N ASP A 44 10.44 9.99 -17.79
CA ASP A 44 10.20 11.44 -17.72
C ASP A 44 9.89 11.95 -16.30
N THR A 45 10.05 11.12 -15.26
CA THR A 45 9.83 11.55 -13.88
C THR A 45 11.10 12.19 -13.29
N ASP A 46 11.03 13.48 -12.96
CA ASP A 46 12.15 14.22 -12.36
C ASP A 46 12.22 14.10 -10.83
N LEU A 47 11.08 13.88 -10.16
CA LEU A 47 10.97 13.87 -8.70
C LEU A 47 9.74 13.08 -8.26
N PHE A 48 9.90 12.24 -7.25
CA PHE A 48 8.78 11.69 -6.50
C PHE A 48 8.52 12.51 -5.24
N ILE A 49 7.24 12.73 -4.93
CA ILE A 49 6.80 13.38 -3.69
C ILE A 49 5.80 12.48 -3.00
N ILE A 50 6.07 12.14 -1.74
CA ILE A 50 5.14 11.38 -0.89
C ILE A 50 4.95 12.16 0.40
N ASP A 51 3.79 12.79 0.56
CA ASP A 51 3.52 13.64 1.73
C ASP A 51 3.56 12.85 3.04
N GLU A 52 3.11 11.59 3.07
CA GLU A 52 3.23 10.74 4.26
C GLU A 52 3.41 9.25 3.90
N VAL A 53 4.42 8.62 4.51
CA VAL A 53 4.54 7.16 4.57
C VAL A 53 4.32 6.74 6.02
N GLY A 54 3.06 6.50 6.37
CA GLY A 54 2.60 6.26 7.73
C GLY A 54 1.97 4.89 7.93
N LYS A 55 1.37 4.71 9.11
CA LYS A 55 0.73 3.44 9.50
C LYS A 55 -0.39 3.04 8.55
N MET A 56 -1.14 4.01 8.02
CA MET A 56 -2.34 3.75 7.22
C MET A 56 -1.97 3.20 5.84
N GLU A 57 -0.95 3.78 5.22
CA GLU A 57 -0.44 3.43 3.90
C GLU A 57 0.25 2.07 3.92
N LEU A 58 0.96 1.77 5.02
CA LEU A 58 1.65 0.49 5.23
C LEU A 58 0.72 -0.71 5.45
N PHE A 59 -0.60 -0.52 5.55
CA PHE A 59 -1.55 -1.64 5.46
C PHE A 59 -1.69 -2.20 4.04
N SER A 60 -1.30 -1.44 3.01
CA SER A 60 -1.17 -1.97 1.66
C SER A 60 0.11 -2.82 1.57
N SER A 61 -0.05 -4.10 1.27
CA SER A 61 1.08 -5.01 1.02
C SER A 61 1.85 -4.67 -0.26
N SER A 62 1.26 -3.87 -1.15
CA SER A 62 1.84 -3.47 -2.44
C SER A 62 2.57 -2.12 -2.35
N PHE A 63 2.14 -1.23 -1.45
CA PHE A 63 2.65 0.13 -1.37
C PHE A 63 4.11 0.18 -0.91
N PHE A 64 4.46 -0.49 0.18
CA PHE A 64 5.83 -0.48 0.70
C PHE A 64 6.86 -0.98 -0.33
N PRO A 65 6.66 -2.13 -1.02
CA PRO A 65 7.52 -2.53 -2.13
C PRO A 65 7.61 -1.51 -3.28
N ALA A 66 6.52 -0.80 -3.59
CA ALA A 66 6.54 0.23 -4.63
C ALA A 66 7.40 1.44 -4.23
N VAL A 67 7.29 1.89 -2.97
CA VAL A 67 8.14 2.96 -2.43
C VAL A 67 9.62 2.56 -2.42
N LEU A 68 9.94 1.31 -2.07
CA LEU A 68 11.32 0.80 -2.14
C LEU A 68 11.88 0.83 -3.56
N LYS A 69 11.09 0.44 -4.57
CA LYS A 69 11.52 0.54 -5.97
C LYS A 69 11.84 1.98 -6.38
N VAL A 70 11.02 2.94 -5.95
CA VAL A 70 11.28 4.37 -6.19
C VAL A 70 12.58 4.80 -5.51
N LEU A 71 12.81 4.39 -4.25
CA LEU A 71 14.05 4.66 -3.51
C LEU A 71 15.30 4.05 -4.16
N GLU A 72 15.17 2.88 -4.78
CA GLU A 72 16.24 2.19 -5.52
C GLU A 72 16.51 2.78 -6.91
N SER A 73 15.66 3.70 -7.38
CA SER A 73 15.83 4.37 -8.66
C SER A 73 16.88 5.49 -8.58
N ASN A 74 17.23 6.07 -9.75
CA ASN A 74 18.08 7.27 -9.81
C ASN A 74 17.27 8.57 -9.69
N ILE A 75 15.97 8.50 -9.44
CA ILE A 75 15.08 9.67 -9.37
C ILE A 75 14.99 10.12 -7.90
N PRO A 76 15.20 11.41 -7.60
CA PRO A 76 15.04 11.93 -6.25
C PRO A 76 13.65 11.63 -5.66
N LEU A 77 13.61 11.29 -4.38
CA LEU A 77 12.39 11.14 -3.61
C LEU A 77 12.39 12.14 -2.45
N PHE A 78 11.36 12.99 -2.40
CA PHE A 78 11.02 13.78 -1.23
C PHE A 78 9.84 13.12 -0.51
N ALA A 79 10.06 12.62 0.70
CA ALA A 79 9.02 11.95 1.47
C ALA A 79 9.01 12.41 2.93
N SER A 80 7.83 12.40 3.55
CA SER A 80 7.70 12.59 5.00
C SER A 80 7.33 11.28 5.70
N ILE A 81 7.98 11.04 6.85
CA ILE A 81 7.73 9.89 7.71
C ILE A 81 7.38 10.37 9.12
N PRO A 82 6.35 9.81 9.77
CA PRO A 82 6.01 10.19 11.13
C PRO A 82 7.08 9.69 12.11
N ILE A 83 7.54 10.59 12.99
CA ILE A 83 8.46 10.20 14.07
C ILE A 83 7.67 9.44 15.15
N PRO A 84 8.12 8.24 15.56
CA PRO A 84 7.47 7.51 16.64
C PRO A 84 7.51 8.30 17.95
N LYS A 85 6.34 8.59 18.52
CA LYS A 85 6.26 9.15 19.88
C LYS A 85 6.56 8.01 20.87
N LEU A 86 7.70 8.10 21.57
CA LEU A 86 8.21 7.14 22.60
C LEU A 86 8.97 5.88 22.12
N GLY A 87 9.63 5.89 20.96
CA GLY A 87 10.56 4.80 20.61
C GLY A 87 9.92 3.41 20.47
N ARG A 88 8.60 3.35 20.28
CA ARG A 88 7.91 2.14 19.85
C ARG A 88 7.74 2.19 18.35
N ASP A 89 8.13 1.12 17.66
CA ASP A 89 7.88 0.97 16.24
C ASP A 89 6.40 1.23 15.91
N ILE A 90 6.15 1.78 14.72
CA ILE A 90 4.79 1.84 14.18
C ILE A 90 4.34 0.37 14.08
N PRO A 91 3.27 -0.05 14.79
CA PRO A 91 2.89 -1.45 14.76
C PRO A 91 2.41 -1.79 13.35
N ALA A 92 3.22 -2.54 12.60
CA ALA A 92 2.70 -3.46 11.61
C ALA A 92 1.83 -4.46 12.40
N GLY A 93 0.56 -4.55 12.04
CA GLY A 93 -0.43 -5.37 12.75
C GLY A 93 -0.04 -6.83 12.85
#